data_AF-A0A7C6A349-F1
#
_entry.id   AF-A0A7C6A349-F1
#
_cell.length_a   1.000
_cell.length_b   1.000
_cell.length_c   1.000
_cell.angle_alpha   90.00
_cell.angle_beta   90.00
_cell.angle_gamma   90.00
#
_symmetry.space_group_name_H-M   'P 1'
#
loop_
_entity.id
_entity.type
_entity.pdbx_description
1 polymer ?
#
loop_
_entity_poly.entity_id
_entity_poly.type
_entity_poly.pdbx_seq_one_letter_code
_entity_poly.pdbx_strand_id
1 'polypeptide(L)'
;NKIPGGGLVATAEDLVRFALALLDGRLLKPATVQQMFTPQKTRDGKPTGYGLGWYISERGGKKWVEHSGSQPGTSTDLLLLPERGLVVAVLTNLERAPARAIAMRVAELIMQ
;
A
#
# COMPACT_ATOMS: atom_id res chain seq x y z
N ASN A 1 9.50 -14.53 16.87
CA ASN A 1 9.36 -13.08 16.57
C ASN A 1 8.81 -12.87 15.16
N LYS A 2 7.51 -12.58 15.04
CA LYS A 2 6.83 -12.28 13.76
C LYS A 2 6.75 -10.77 13.44
N ILE A 3 7.22 -9.92 14.35
CA ILE A 3 7.01 -8.45 14.30
C ILE A 3 7.35 -7.82 12.94
N PRO A 4 8.45 -8.18 12.24
CA PRO A 4 8.76 -7.57 10.94
C PRO A 4 7.79 -7.94 9.81
N GLY A 5 7.06 -9.06 9.95
CA GLY A 5 6.11 -9.56 8.95
C GLY A 5 4.63 -9.30 9.28
N GLY A 6 4.34 -8.68 10.43
CA GLY A 6 2.99 -8.36 10.87
C GLY A 6 2.87 -8.21 12.40
N GLY A 7 1.74 -7.67 12.85
CA GLY A 7 1.45 -7.45 14.28
C GLY A 7 1.69 -6.02 14.78
N LEU A 8 1.98 -5.08 13.88
CA LEU A 8 1.91 -3.65 14.19
C LEU A 8 0.46 -3.23 14.41
N VAL A 9 0.24 -2.33 15.36
CA VAL A 9 -1.07 -1.77 15.70
C VAL A 9 -1.06 -0.29 15.37
N ALA A 10 -2.07 0.17 14.63
CA ALA A 10 -2.21 1.56 14.19
C ALA A 10 -3.69 1.87 13.91
N THR A 11 -4.03 3.16 13.88
CA THR A 11 -5.33 3.64 13.36
C THR A 11 -5.29 3.83 11.84
N ALA A 12 -6.45 4.03 11.21
CA ALA A 12 -6.50 4.38 9.79
C ALA A 12 -5.80 5.71 9.52
N GLU A 13 -6.00 6.69 10.41
CA GLU A 13 -5.37 8.01 10.36
C GLU A 13 -3.84 7.92 10.48
N ASP A 14 -3.32 7.03 11.33
CA ASP A 14 -1.88 6.81 11.46
C ASP A 14 -1.29 6.24 10.17
N LEU A 15 -1.96 5.25 9.55
CA LEU A 15 -1.51 4.68 8.28
C LEU A 15 -1.53 5.71 7.15
N VAL A 16 -2.56 6.56 7.08
CA VAL A 16 -2.64 7.65 6.10
C VAL A 16 -1.49 8.64 6.33
N ARG A 17 -1.25 9.09 7.57
CA ARG A 17 -0.15 10.01 7.89
C ARG A 17 1.22 9.41 7.56
N PHE A 18 1.41 8.13 7.87
CA PHE A 18 2.64 7.41 7.54
C PHE A 18 2.89 7.39 6.03
N ALA A 19 1.89 6.99 5.24
CA ALA A 19 2.00 6.92 3.79
C ALA A 19 2.20 8.30 3.15
N LEU A 20 1.49 9.34 3.61
CA LEU A 20 1.71 10.71 3.15
C LEU A 20 3.12 11.19 3.47
N ALA A 21 3.61 10.95 4.70
CA ALA A 21 4.99 11.30 5.06
C ALA A 21 6.05 10.54 4.25
N LEU A 22 5.73 9.33 3.79
CA LEU A 22 6.56 8.57 2.85
C LEU A 22 6.58 9.22 1.46
N LEU A 23 5.41 9.57 0.92
CA LEU A 23 5.28 10.23 -0.39
C LEU A 23 5.95 11.61 -0.42
N ASP A 24 5.83 12.37 0.67
CA ASP A 24 6.40 13.72 0.82
C ASP A 24 7.92 13.71 1.07
N GLY A 25 8.54 12.53 1.16
CA GLY A 25 9.98 12.39 1.41
C GLY A 25 10.41 12.81 2.84
N ARG A 26 9.47 12.88 3.79
CA ARG A 26 9.74 13.25 5.19
C ARG A 26 10.36 12.10 5.98
N LEU A 27 10.04 10.86 5.60
CA LEU A 27 10.58 9.66 6.24
C LEU A 27 11.84 9.13 5.56
N LEU A 28 11.87 9.18 4.23
CA LEU A 28 12.97 8.66 3.40
C LEU A 28 13.20 9.59 2.22
N LYS A 29 14.42 9.57 1.67
CA LYS A 29 14.72 10.33 0.45
C LYS A 29 13.82 9.86 -0.70
N PRO A 30 13.35 10.76 -1.59
CA PRO A 30 12.50 10.37 -2.73
C PRO A 30 13.08 9.23 -3.58
N ALA A 31 14.40 9.22 -3.79
CA ALA A 31 15.08 8.14 -4.52
C ALA A 31 14.95 6.77 -3.82
N THR A 32 14.96 6.72 -2.49
CA THR A 32 14.77 5.49 -1.73
C THR A 32 13.31 5.01 -1.83
N VAL A 33 12.35 5.92 -1.76
CA VAL A 33 10.92 5.59 -1.95
C VAL A 33 10.67 5.07 -3.37
N GLN A 34 11.31 5.65 -4.39
CA GLN A 34 11.24 5.16 -5.75
C GLN A 34 11.76 3.72 -5.87
N GLN A 35 12.86 3.38 -5.19
CA GLN A 35 13.36 2.00 -5.14
C GLN A 35 12.37 1.06 -4.44
N MET A 36 11.77 1.49 -3.33
CA MET A 36 10.74 0.70 -2.63
C MET A 36 9.54 0.38 -3.53
N PHE A 37 9.14 1.32 -4.38
CA PHE A 37 7.99 1.18 -5.29
C PHE A 37 8.35 0.68 -6.69
N THR A 38 9.57 0.17 -6.88
CA THR A 38 10.00 -0.46 -8.14
C THR A 38 9.76 -1.96 -8.07
N PRO A 39 8.99 -2.56 -9.01
CA PRO A 39 8.82 -4.01 -9.07
C PRO A 39 10.16 -4.73 -9.16
N GLN A 40 10.36 -5.72 -8.30
CA GLN A 40 11.52 -6.58 -8.34
C GLN A 40 11.41 -7.56 -9.51
N LYS A 41 12.52 -8.21 -9.85
CA LYS A 41 12.58 -9.20 -10.92
C LYS A 41 12.95 -10.56 -10.38
N THR A 42 12.35 -11.60 -10.94
CA THR A 42 12.77 -12.99 -10.71
C THR A 42 14.15 -13.25 -11.35
N ARG A 43 14.75 -14.41 -11.05
CA ARG A 43 16.06 -14.80 -11.61
C ARG A 43 16.08 -14.83 -13.15
N ASP A 44 14.95 -15.15 -13.78
CA ASP A 44 14.75 -15.13 -15.23
C ASP A 44 14.28 -13.76 -15.77
N GLY A 45 14.36 -12.70 -14.96
CA GLY A 45 14.17 -11.31 -15.39
C GLY A 45 12.71 -10.82 -15.46
N LYS A 46 11.73 -11.66 -15.08
CA LYS A 46 10.31 -11.29 -15.13
C LYS A 46 9.92 -10.39 -13.97
N PRO A 47 9.09 -9.35 -14.18
CA PRO A 47 8.61 -8.50 -13.10
C PRO A 47 7.69 -9.29 -12.15
N THR A 48 7.85 -9.08 -10.85
CA THR A 48 7.05 -9.76 -9.82
C THR A 48 5.74 -9.07 -9.50
N GLY A 49 5.57 -7.80 -9.92
CA GLY A 49 4.50 -6.94 -9.42
C GLY A 49 4.63 -6.60 -7.93
N TYR A 50 5.81 -6.83 -7.33
CA TYR A 50 6.09 -6.58 -5.93
C TYR A 50 7.40 -5.83 -5.76
N GLY A 51 7.36 -4.67 -5.10
CA GLY A 51 8.52 -3.89 -4.71
C GLY A 51 9.10 -4.35 -3.38
N LEU A 52 9.75 -3.44 -2.66
CA LEU A 52 10.28 -3.73 -1.33
C LEU A 52 9.17 -3.59 -0.28
N GLY A 53 8.37 -4.65 -0.13
CA GLY A 53 7.26 -4.68 0.83
C GLY A 53 5.98 -4.01 0.32
N TRP A 54 5.75 -3.97 -0.99
CA TRP A 54 4.60 -3.32 -1.62
C TRP A 54 4.16 -4.05 -2.89
N TYR A 55 2.87 -4.27 -3.09
CA TYR A 55 2.31 -4.63 -4.39
C TYR A 55 2.29 -3.41 -5.29
N ILE A 56 2.73 -3.60 -6.55
CA ILE A 56 2.83 -2.55 -7.54
C ILE A 56 2.04 -2.97 -8.78
N SER A 57 1.09 -2.13 -9.18
CA SER A 57 0.33 -2.31 -10.41
C SER A 57 0.16 -0.99 -11.16
N GLU A 58 -0.24 -1.07 -12.42
CA GLU A 58 -0.56 0.08 -13.23
C GLU A 58 -2.00 -0.02 -13.72
N ARG A 59 -2.77 1.05 -13.56
CA ARG A 59 -4.16 1.14 -14.04
C ARG A 59 -4.41 2.53 -14.57
N GLY A 60 -4.92 2.63 -15.80
CA GLY A 60 -5.15 3.93 -16.45
C GLY A 60 -3.88 4.78 -16.59
N GLY A 61 -2.71 4.16 -16.77
CA GLY A 61 -1.42 4.85 -16.86
C GLY A 61 -0.94 5.49 -15.54
N LYS A 62 -1.53 5.12 -14.40
CA LYS A 62 -1.14 5.57 -13.06
C LYS A 62 -0.60 4.41 -12.26
N LYS A 63 0.41 4.67 -11.42
CA LYS A 63 0.97 3.68 -10.50
C LYS A 63 0.07 3.53 -9.27
N TRP A 64 -0.22 2.29 -8.93
CA TRP A 64 -0.94 1.91 -7.71
C TRP A 64 0.03 1.12 -6.84
N VAL A 65 0.22 1.59 -5.62
CA VAL A 65 1.11 1.00 -4.62
C VAL A 65 0.27 0.58 -3.44
N GLU A 66 0.37 -0.67 -3.01
CA GLU A 66 -0.58 -1.25 -2.06
C GLU A 66 0.09 -2.25 -1.13
N HIS A 67 -0.40 -2.35 0.10
CA HIS A 67 -0.15 -3.53 0.91
C HIS A 67 -1.41 -3.94 1.67
N SER A 68 -1.75 -5.23 1.55
CA SER A 68 -2.83 -5.84 2.33
C SER A 68 -2.32 -6.38 3.66
N GLY A 69 -3.19 -6.46 4.65
CA GLY A 69 -2.86 -7.05 5.95
C GLY A 69 -3.96 -7.97 6.43
N SER A 70 -3.56 -9.11 7.02
CA SER A 70 -4.47 -10.12 7.55
C SER A 70 -3.92 -10.69 8.85
N GLN A 71 -4.77 -10.72 9.87
CA GLN A 71 -4.55 -11.38 11.16
C GLN A 71 -5.90 -11.94 11.63
N PRO A 72 -5.93 -12.91 12.56
CA PRO A 72 -7.18 -13.40 13.10
C PRO A 72 -8.11 -12.28 13.56
N GLY A 73 -9.35 -12.29 13.07
CA GLY A 73 -10.34 -11.25 13.35
C GLY A 73 -10.16 -9.92 12.61
N THR A 74 -9.20 -9.78 11.68
CA THR A 74 -8.93 -8.49 11.01
C THR A 74 -8.63 -8.63 9.52
N SER A 75 -8.95 -7.60 8.74
CA SER A 75 -8.49 -7.44 7.36
C SER A 75 -8.28 -5.97 7.07
N THR A 76 -7.15 -5.65 6.45
CA THR A 76 -6.71 -4.26 6.24
C THR A 76 -6.15 -4.07 4.84
N ASP A 77 -6.22 -2.85 4.32
CA ASP A 77 -5.59 -2.46 3.07
C ASP A 77 -5.07 -1.03 3.17
N LEU A 78 -3.86 -0.80 2.67
CA LEU A 78 -3.28 0.52 2.51
C LEU A 78 -2.90 0.71 1.05
N LEU A 79 -3.56 1.66 0.39
CA LEU A 79 -3.42 1.97 -1.01
C LEU A 79 -2.91 3.41 -1.21
N LEU A 80 -1.96 3.58 -2.12
CA LEU A 80 -1.35 4.85 -2.48
C LEU A 80 -1.39 5.04 -4.00
N LEU A 81 -1.67 6.27 -4.42
CA LEU A 81 -1.48 6.76 -5.78
C LEU A 81 -0.48 7.93 -5.73
N PRO A 82 0.83 7.65 -5.83
CA PRO A 82 1.89 8.64 -5.62
C PRO A 82 1.74 9.89 -6.50
N GLU A 83 1.36 9.73 -7.77
CA GLU A 83 1.24 10.84 -8.72
C GLU A 83 0.06 11.78 -8.42
N ARG A 84 -0.81 11.42 -7.48
CA ARG A 84 -1.97 12.22 -7.06
C ARG A 84 -1.85 12.68 -5.60
N GLY A 85 -0.83 12.23 -4.86
CA GLY A 85 -0.76 12.44 -3.41
C GLY A 85 -1.95 11.83 -2.66
N LEU A 86 -2.60 10.81 -3.23
CA LEU A 86 -3.79 10.18 -2.66
C LEU A 86 -3.40 8.91 -1.90
N VAL A 87 -3.94 8.77 -0.68
CA VAL A 87 -3.78 7.60 0.17
C VAL A 87 -5.15 7.18 0.69
N VAL A 88 -5.43 5.88 0.67
CA VAL A 88 -6.64 5.28 1.24
C VAL A 88 -6.22 4.16 2.18
N ALA A 89 -6.67 4.21 3.43
CA ALA A 89 -6.49 3.14 4.40
C ALA A 89 -7.86 2.58 4.81
N VAL A 90 -8.00 1.25 4.79
CA VAL A 90 -9.20 0.55 5.23
C VAL A 90 -8.81 -0.47 6.29
N LEU A 91 -9.42 -0.38 7.47
CA LEU A 91 -9.26 -1.34 8.55
C LEU A 91 -10.62 -1.95 8.87
N THR A 92 -10.66 -3.27 9.06
CA THR A 92 -11.88 -3.99 9.43
C THR A 92 -11.58 -4.94 10.59
N ASN A 93 -12.56 -5.07 11.48
CA ASN A 93 -12.58 -6.02 12.60
C ASN A 93 -13.28 -7.34 12.22
N LEU A 94 -13.15 -7.75 10.95
CA LEU A 94 -13.73 -8.96 10.41
C LEU A 94 -12.71 -9.66 9.50
N GLU A 95 -12.57 -10.98 9.66
CA GLU A 95 -11.74 -11.78 8.75
C GLU A 95 -12.32 -11.81 7.35
N ARG A 96 -11.44 -11.79 6.34
CA ARG A 96 -11.80 -11.90 4.92
C ARG A 96 -12.79 -10.82 4.45
N ALA A 97 -12.90 -9.72 5.19
CA ALA A 97 -13.62 -8.56 4.71
C ALA A 97 -12.92 -8.03 3.45
N PRO A 98 -13.67 -7.48 2.48
CA PRO A 98 -13.12 -7.06 1.19
C PRO A 98 -12.41 -5.69 1.29
N ALA A 99 -11.50 -5.52 2.25
CA ALA A 99 -10.83 -4.24 2.57
C ALA A 99 -10.17 -3.61 1.33
N ARG A 100 -9.46 -4.42 0.53
CA ARG A 100 -8.86 -4.00 -0.74
C ARG A 100 -9.89 -3.49 -1.74
N ALA A 101 -11.01 -4.20 -1.92
CA ALA A 101 -12.04 -3.79 -2.86
C ALA A 101 -12.68 -2.46 -2.44
N ILE A 102 -12.89 -2.26 -1.14
CA ILE A 102 -13.36 -0.99 -0.56
C ILE A 102 -12.34 0.12 -0.85
N ALA A 103 -11.05 -0.11 -0.58
CA ALA A 103 -9.99 0.88 -0.79
C ALA A 103 -9.90 1.31 -2.27
N MET A 104 -9.93 0.35 -3.19
CA MET A 104 -9.94 0.63 -4.63
C MET A 104 -11.17 1.44 -5.03
N ARG A 105 -12.36 1.06 -4.56
CA ARG A 105 -13.60 1.76 -4.91
C ARG A 105 -13.61 3.20 -4.41
N VAL A 106 -13.12 3.44 -3.19
CA VAL A 106 -12.95 4.80 -2.65
C VAL A 106 -11.98 5.61 -3.51
N ALA A 107 -10.82 5.05 -3.86
CA ALA A 107 -9.85 5.74 -4.71
C ALA A 107 -10.44 6.08 -6.09
N GLU A 108 -11.17 5.15 -6.71
CA GLU A 108 -11.87 5.38 -7.97
C GLU A 108 -12.89 6.51 -7.89
N LEU A 109 -13.71 6.56 -6.83
CA LEU A 109 -14.69 7.62 -6.61
C LEU A 109 -14.05 9.00 -6.43
N ILE A 110 -12.87 9.08 -5.82
CA ILE A 110 -12.13 10.34 -5.62
C ILE A 110 -11.49 10.83 -6.93
N MET A 111 -11.21 9.93 -7.88
CA MET A 111 -10.56 10.28 -9.15
C MET A 111 -11.52 10.60 -10.29
N GLN A 112 -12.82 10.38 -10.10
CA GLN A 112 -13.87 10.88 -11.01
C GLN A 112 -13.84 12.40 -11.07
#